data_AF-A0A7Y3J8T3-F1
#
_entry.id   AF-A0A7Y3J8T3-F1
#
_cell.length_a   1.000
_cell.length_b   1.000
_cell.length_c   1.000
_cell.angle_alpha   90.00
_cell.angle_beta   90.00
_cell.angle_gamma   90.00
#
_symmetry.space_group_name_H-M   'P 1'
#
loop_
_entity.id
_entity.type
_entity.pdbx_description
1 polymer ?
#
loop_
_entity_poly.entity_id
_entity_poly.type
_entity_poly.pdbx_seq_one_letter_code
_entity_poly.pdbx_strand_id
1 'polypeptide(L)'
;MLKVFLHSALPSNLTPFNRLGRLDIGYDKLDAYADYKVILTQAGIGEFPPAKVYAYPRWTASIWDLVMRAVCVCLWHDEALPPVGLSRRGAYADHITAVVEHWPDGFEVGRSTVGMATIRMLRKKCHYVASFEDDILGAQVSTEFVHTPDTLSPWDLLARAYAWTCQESFSMPPRPELHTKLTIEEAGQPLVPLEMVKEPARTGLTRWMVSTELKPRTSSLVKSPCVLESDYVRFLQRAI
;
A
#
# COMPACT_ATOMS: atom_id res chain seq x y z
N MET A 1 12.38 -0.72 -4.28
CA MET A 1 12.01 0.53 -3.56
C MET A 1 10.66 0.99 -4.10
N LEU A 2 9.79 1.60 -3.29
CA LEU A 2 8.56 2.22 -3.80
C LEU A 2 8.73 3.73 -3.85
N LYS A 3 8.20 4.34 -4.91
CA LYS A 3 8.04 5.79 -5.00
C LYS A 3 6.58 6.09 -5.23
N VAL A 4 6.03 7.01 -4.44
CA VAL A 4 4.65 7.48 -4.59
C VAL A 4 4.70 8.92 -5.03
N PHE A 5 4.06 9.22 -6.15
CA PHE A 5 3.94 10.57 -6.67
C PHE A 5 2.51 11.05 -6.52
N LEU A 6 2.33 12.23 -5.93
CA LEU A 6 1.03 12.85 -5.75
C LEU A 6 0.89 14.01 -6.73
N HIS A 7 -0.23 14.10 -7.43
CA HIS A 7 -0.47 15.06 -8.51
C HIS A 7 -1.82 15.74 -8.37
N SER A 8 -1.89 17.01 -8.75
CA SER A 8 -3.13 17.76 -8.98
C SER A 8 -3.52 17.66 -10.46
N ALA A 9 -3.74 16.44 -10.95
CA ALA A 9 -4.14 16.17 -12.33
C ALA A 9 -4.94 14.87 -12.43
N LEU A 10 -5.72 14.72 -13.50
CA LEU A 10 -6.27 13.43 -13.91
C LEU A 10 -5.15 12.48 -14.38
N PRO A 11 -5.37 11.15 -14.34
CA PRO A 11 -4.37 10.16 -14.77
C PRO A 11 -3.79 10.38 -16.18
N SER A 12 -4.59 10.89 -17.13
CA SER A 12 -4.13 11.17 -18.50
C SER A 12 -3.18 12.36 -18.61
N ASN A 13 -3.11 13.20 -17.57
CA ASN A 13 -2.45 14.51 -17.60
C ASN A 13 -1.33 14.60 -16.55
N LEU A 14 -0.84 13.48 -16.03
CA LEU A 14 0.21 13.48 -15.01
C LEU A 14 1.52 14.01 -15.62
N THR A 15 2.08 15.03 -14.98
CA THR A 15 3.36 15.62 -15.40
C THR A 15 4.19 15.96 -14.16
N PRO A 16 5.52 16.13 -14.28
CA PRO A 16 6.32 16.65 -13.17
C PRO A 16 5.85 18.02 -12.67
N PHE A 17 5.25 18.85 -13.54
CA PHE A 17 4.82 20.22 -13.20
C PHE A 17 3.57 20.30 -12.34
N ASN A 18 2.71 19.27 -12.36
CA ASN A 18 1.51 19.20 -11.50
C ASN A 18 1.70 18.29 -10.28
N ARG A 19 2.96 17.94 -9.96
CA ARG A 19 3.30 17.13 -8.78
C ARG A 19 3.18 17.97 -7.50
N LEU A 20 2.36 17.48 -6.58
CA LEU A 20 2.15 18.05 -5.24
C LEU A 20 3.12 17.47 -4.20
N GLY A 21 3.65 16.27 -4.42
CA GLY A 21 4.56 15.64 -3.49
C GLY A 21 5.17 14.34 -4.00
N ARG A 22 6.16 13.85 -3.25
CA ARG A 22 6.75 12.52 -3.40
C ARG A 22 6.87 11.84 -2.04
N LEU A 23 6.62 10.54 -1.98
CA LEU A 23 6.96 9.70 -0.84
C LEU A 23 7.85 8.56 -1.33
N ASP A 24 9.02 8.43 -0.72
CA ASP A 24 9.97 7.36 -0.99
C ASP A 24 9.89 6.33 0.14
N ILE A 25 9.72 5.05 -0.19
CA ILE A 25 9.64 3.95 0.78
C ILE A 25 10.71 2.90 0.42
N GLY A 26 11.73 2.78 1.26
CA GLY A 26 12.83 1.84 1.10
C GLY A 26 12.89 0.84 2.24
N TYR A 27 13.38 -0.37 1.98
CA TYR A 27 13.67 -1.33 3.04
C TYR A 27 14.82 -0.83 3.92
N ASP A 28 14.62 -0.82 5.23
CA ASP A 28 15.68 -0.76 6.24
C ASP A 28 16.08 -2.16 6.68
N LYS A 29 15.07 -3.03 6.88
CA LYS A 29 15.20 -4.46 7.15
C LYS A 29 14.29 -5.23 6.20
N LEU A 30 14.85 -6.17 5.45
CA LEU A 30 14.10 -7.08 4.58
C LEU A 30 13.93 -8.43 5.27
N ASP A 31 12.70 -8.73 5.72
CA ASP A 31 12.32 -9.95 6.44
C ASP A 31 10.78 -10.10 6.36
N ALA A 32 10.19 -11.19 6.84
CA ALA A 32 8.74 -11.38 6.84
C ALA A 32 7.99 -10.23 7.55
N TYR A 33 8.60 -9.70 8.60
CA TYR A 33 8.29 -8.40 9.20
C TYR A 33 9.39 -7.40 8.82
N ALA A 34 9.11 -6.57 7.82
CA ALA A 34 10.07 -5.60 7.31
C ALA A 34 10.02 -4.27 8.04
N ASP A 35 11.18 -3.64 8.15
CA ASP A 35 11.27 -2.24 8.56
C ASP A 35 11.47 -1.39 7.31
N TYR A 36 10.75 -0.28 7.21
CA TYR A 36 10.83 0.64 6.08
C TYR A 36 11.34 2.00 6.54
N LYS A 37 12.30 2.56 5.82
CA LYS A 37 12.68 3.98 5.88
C LYS A 37 11.85 4.76 4.90
N VAL A 38 11.30 5.88 5.35
CA VAL A 38 10.40 6.70 4.54
C VAL A 38 10.81 8.17 4.54
N ILE A 39 10.72 8.80 3.38
CA ILE A 39 10.99 10.23 3.20
C ILE A 39 9.82 10.81 2.41
N LEU A 40 9.15 11.81 3.00
CA LEU A 40 8.05 12.53 2.37
C LEU A 40 8.51 13.94 1.98
N THR A 41 8.17 14.35 0.77
CA THR A 41 8.38 15.70 0.25
C THR A 41 7.05 16.27 -0.22
N GLN A 42 6.77 17.52 0.13
CA GLN A 42 5.58 18.24 -0.31
C GLN A 42 5.96 19.57 -0.97
N ALA A 43 5.35 19.85 -2.13
CA ALA A 43 5.51 21.11 -2.83
C ALA A 43 5.10 22.28 -1.92
N GLY A 44 5.92 23.33 -1.90
CA GLY A 44 5.71 24.51 -1.06
C GLY A 44 6.12 24.36 0.41
N ILE A 45 6.37 23.14 0.90
CA ILE A 45 6.86 22.88 2.28
C ILE A 45 8.31 22.41 2.26
N GLY A 46 8.65 21.47 1.36
CA GLY A 46 9.95 20.83 1.29
C GLY A 46 9.92 19.38 1.80
N GLU A 47 11.08 18.92 2.27
CA GLU A 47 11.28 17.57 2.80
C GLU A 47 10.93 17.52 4.30
N PHE A 48 10.18 16.48 4.69
CA PHE A 48 9.88 16.17 6.08
C PHE A 48 11.02 15.34 6.69
N PRO A 49 11.21 15.37 8.03
CA PRO A 49 12.18 14.50 8.68
C PRO A 49 11.97 13.02 8.29
N PRO A 50 13.04 12.25 8.02
CA PRO A 50 12.93 10.83 7.75
C PRO A 50 12.21 10.09 8.89
N ALA A 51 11.30 9.19 8.52
CA ALA A 51 10.56 8.38 9.48
C ALA A 51 10.74 6.87 9.18
N LYS A 52 10.17 6.03 10.03
CA LYS A 52 10.20 4.57 9.86
C LYS A 52 8.84 3.93 10.13
N VAL A 53 8.52 2.91 9.34
CA VAL A 53 7.46 1.95 9.64
C VAL A 53 8.12 0.65 10.10
N TYR A 54 7.96 0.28 11.36
CA TYR A 54 8.65 -0.86 11.97
C TYR A 54 7.83 -2.13 11.87
N ALA A 55 8.45 -3.27 11.60
CA ALA A 55 7.86 -4.61 11.63
C ALA A 55 6.55 -4.73 10.83
N TYR A 56 6.50 -4.19 9.61
CA TYR A 56 5.35 -4.30 8.73
C TYR A 56 5.31 -5.68 8.09
N PRO A 57 4.21 -6.44 8.27
CA PRO A 57 4.11 -7.79 7.73
C PRO A 57 3.96 -7.70 6.21
N ARG A 58 4.85 -8.36 5.50
CA ARG A 58 4.90 -8.26 4.04
C ARG A 58 3.84 -9.13 3.41
N TRP A 59 3.32 -8.69 2.28
CA TRP A 59 2.34 -9.43 1.47
C TRP A 59 1.00 -9.72 2.15
N THR A 60 0.66 -9.01 3.24
CA THR A 60 -0.58 -9.26 4.00
C THR A 60 -1.71 -8.28 3.71
N ALA A 61 -1.45 -7.17 3.03
CA ALA A 61 -2.46 -6.16 2.68
C ALA A 61 -2.09 -5.45 1.38
N SER A 62 -3.02 -4.64 0.87
CA SER A 62 -2.80 -3.76 -0.27
C SER A 62 -1.54 -2.91 -0.09
N ILE A 63 -0.89 -2.58 -1.20
CA ILE A 63 0.20 -1.62 -1.23
C ILE A 63 -0.19 -0.28 -0.58
N TRP A 64 -1.47 0.11 -0.68
CA TRP A 64 -1.98 1.34 -0.12
C TRP A 64 -1.98 1.37 1.41
N ASP A 65 -2.09 0.23 2.11
CA ASP A 65 -2.00 0.21 3.59
C ASP A 65 -0.59 0.64 4.03
N LEU A 66 0.45 0.07 3.41
CA LEU A 66 1.84 0.48 3.67
C LEU A 66 2.08 1.94 3.32
N VAL A 67 1.60 2.40 2.15
CA VAL A 67 1.75 3.80 1.73
C VAL A 67 1.09 4.73 2.74
N MET A 68 -0.12 4.45 3.19
CA MET A 68 -0.81 5.33 4.12
C MET A 68 -0.20 5.31 5.52
N ARG A 69 0.26 4.15 6.01
CA ARG A 69 1.05 4.11 7.27
C ARG A 69 2.32 4.94 7.16
N ALA A 70 3.02 4.85 6.03
CA ALA A 70 4.21 5.66 5.75
C ALA A 70 3.90 7.17 5.70
N VAL A 71 2.78 7.56 5.10
CA VAL A 71 2.30 8.96 5.15
C VAL A 71 2.02 9.37 6.59
N CYS A 72 1.31 8.52 7.36
CA CYS A 72 0.93 8.85 8.74
C CYS A 72 2.15 9.08 9.63
N VAL A 73 3.16 8.19 9.59
CA VAL A 73 4.36 8.36 10.43
C VAL A 73 5.19 9.59 10.04
N CYS A 74 5.17 9.99 8.77
CA CYS A 74 5.83 11.21 8.30
C CYS A 74 5.11 12.48 8.78
N LEU A 75 3.78 12.50 8.74
CA LEU A 75 2.99 13.69 9.06
C LEU A 75 2.70 13.85 10.55
N TRP A 76 2.52 12.74 11.27
CA TRP A 76 2.00 12.72 12.64
C TRP A 76 2.83 11.90 13.62
N HIS A 77 3.91 11.28 13.17
CA HIS A 77 4.77 10.41 13.99
C HIS A 77 4.04 9.22 14.63
N ASP A 78 2.92 8.82 14.03
CA ASP A 78 2.10 7.67 14.40
C ASP A 78 1.58 7.01 13.11
N GLU A 79 1.30 5.71 13.13
CA GLU A 79 0.61 5.02 12.02
C GLU A 79 -0.91 5.32 12.01
N ALA A 80 -1.43 5.98 13.04
CA ALA A 80 -2.82 6.39 13.14
C ALA A 80 -3.08 7.78 12.52
N LEU A 81 -4.29 7.97 12.01
CA LEU A 81 -4.80 9.28 11.62
C LEU A 81 -5.24 10.06 12.86
N PRO A 82 -4.82 11.33 13.03
CA PRO A 82 -5.38 12.17 14.07
C PRO A 82 -6.85 12.51 13.76
N PRO A 83 -7.66 12.77 14.80
CA PRO A 83 -9.00 13.31 14.62
C PRO A 83 -8.90 14.68 13.93
N VAL A 84 -9.80 14.93 12.98
CA VAL A 84 -9.89 16.22 12.31
C VAL A 84 -11.23 16.86 12.58
N GLY A 85 -11.16 18.12 13.02
CA GLY A 85 -12.33 18.97 13.15
C GLY A 85 -12.86 19.36 11.77
N LEU A 86 -14.19 19.51 11.68
CA LEU A 86 -14.83 19.98 10.46
C LEU A 86 -14.87 21.51 10.46
N SER A 87 -14.19 22.11 9.49
CA SER A 87 -14.30 23.55 9.21
C SER A 87 -15.60 23.86 8.48
N ARG A 88 -16.12 25.07 8.69
CA ARG A 88 -17.31 25.56 7.95
C ARG A 88 -17.02 25.88 6.48
N ARG A 89 -15.80 26.29 6.15
CA ARG A 89 -15.44 26.71 4.78
C ARG A 89 -14.67 25.65 3.99
N GLY A 90 -13.83 24.86 4.68
CA GLY A 90 -13.10 23.72 4.11
C GLY A 90 -12.16 24.08 2.96
N ALA A 91 -10.85 23.94 3.14
CA ALA A 91 -9.92 23.96 2.03
C ALA A 91 -10.08 22.68 1.19
N TYR A 92 -10.10 22.81 -0.15
CA TYR A 92 -10.42 21.70 -1.05
C TYR A 92 -9.50 21.63 -2.27
N ALA A 93 -9.31 20.42 -2.78
CA ALA A 93 -8.84 20.15 -4.14
C ALA A 93 -10.01 19.63 -4.98
N ASP A 94 -10.00 19.92 -6.27
CA ASP A 94 -10.97 19.36 -7.23
C ASP A 94 -10.64 17.90 -7.57
N HIS A 95 -9.37 17.60 -7.82
CA HIS A 95 -8.90 16.26 -8.12
C HIS A 95 -7.46 16.06 -7.65
N ILE A 96 -7.17 14.86 -7.16
CA ILE A 96 -5.83 14.41 -6.80
C ILE A 96 -5.64 13.00 -7.37
N THR A 97 -4.46 12.74 -7.94
CA THR A 97 -4.05 11.40 -8.35
C THR A 97 -2.75 11.03 -7.68
N ALA A 98 -2.70 9.86 -7.06
CA ALA A 98 -1.47 9.27 -6.52
C ALA A 98 -1.08 8.05 -7.37
N VAL A 99 0.21 7.92 -7.67
CA VAL A 99 0.75 6.77 -8.40
C VAL A 99 1.85 6.13 -7.58
N VAL A 100 1.76 4.82 -7.37
CA VAL A 100 2.79 4.01 -6.72
C VAL A 100 3.58 3.30 -7.80
N GLU A 101 4.86 3.61 -7.87
CA GLU A 101 5.82 2.95 -8.74
C GLU A 101 6.75 2.04 -7.93
N HIS A 102 6.94 0.82 -8.39
CA HIS A 102 8.02 -0.04 -7.95
C HIS A 102 9.28 0.27 -8.77
N TRP A 103 10.36 0.57 -8.07
CA TRP A 103 11.69 0.85 -8.61
C TRP A 103 12.64 -0.28 -8.17
N PRO A 104 12.90 -1.28 -9.03
CA PRO A 104 13.82 -2.36 -8.70
C PRO A 104 15.23 -1.78 -8.49
N ASP A 105 15.88 -2.18 -7.41
CA ASP A 105 17.21 -1.69 -7.00
C ASP A 105 17.33 -0.15 -6.88
N GLY A 106 16.20 0.57 -6.82
CA GLY A 106 16.17 2.03 -6.75
C GLY A 106 16.41 2.74 -8.09
N PHE A 107 16.55 2.01 -9.19
CA PHE A 107 16.78 2.56 -10.53
C PHE A 107 15.48 2.71 -11.33
N GLU A 108 15.50 3.62 -12.32
CA GLU A 108 14.36 3.85 -13.22
C GLU A 108 14.16 2.70 -14.21
N VAL A 109 15.25 2.01 -14.55
CA VAL A 109 15.22 0.85 -15.46
C VAL A 109 14.40 -0.26 -14.81
N GLY A 110 13.35 -0.72 -15.50
CA GLY A 110 12.45 -1.75 -14.98
C GLY A 110 11.40 -1.23 -14.01
N ARG A 111 11.20 0.09 -13.90
CA ARG A 111 10.09 0.62 -13.09
C ARG A 111 8.74 0.11 -13.59
N SER A 112 7.82 -0.13 -12.66
CA SER A 112 6.44 -0.50 -12.97
C SER A 112 5.47 0.22 -12.05
N THR A 113 4.31 0.60 -12.58
CA THR A 113 3.19 1.08 -11.76
C THR A 113 2.54 -0.12 -11.08
N VAL A 114 2.47 -0.07 -9.75
CA VAL A 114 1.88 -1.14 -8.91
C VAL A 114 0.63 -0.68 -8.17
N GLY A 115 0.30 0.61 -8.22
CA GLY A 115 -0.95 1.12 -7.71
C GLY A 115 -1.25 2.53 -8.22
N MET A 116 -2.54 2.85 -8.32
CA MET A 116 -3.01 4.19 -8.65
C MET A 116 -4.22 4.55 -7.79
N ALA A 117 -4.24 5.75 -7.21
CA ALA A 117 -5.39 6.26 -6.51
C ALA A 117 -5.87 7.56 -7.14
N THR A 118 -7.18 7.75 -7.22
CA THR A 118 -7.78 9.01 -7.66
C THR A 118 -8.79 9.47 -6.62
N ILE A 119 -8.79 10.76 -6.32
CA ILE A 119 -9.73 11.41 -5.43
C ILE A 119 -10.35 12.55 -6.21
N ARG A 120 -11.67 12.55 -6.31
CA ARG A 120 -12.41 13.54 -7.08
C ARG A 120 -13.46 14.19 -6.22
N MET A 121 -13.48 15.51 -6.22
CA MET A 121 -14.54 16.29 -5.61
C MET A 121 -15.83 16.12 -6.43
N LEU A 122 -16.93 15.94 -5.72
CA LEU A 122 -18.27 15.95 -6.30
C LEU A 122 -18.71 17.40 -6.52
N ARG A 123 -19.99 17.59 -6.88
CA ARG A 123 -20.55 18.92 -7.12
C ARG A 123 -20.50 19.81 -5.88
N LYS A 124 -20.57 19.22 -4.69
CA LYS A 124 -20.51 19.95 -3.42
C LYS A 124 -19.06 20.02 -2.94
N LYS A 125 -18.61 21.23 -2.56
CA LYS A 125 -17.25 21.45 -2.06
C LYS A 125 -16.96 20.53 -0.88
N CYS A 126 -15.75 19.98 -0.84
CA CYS A 126 -15.28 19.08 0.21
C CYS A 126 -16.01 17.72 0.30
N HIS A 127 -16.89 17.40 -0.65
CA HIS A 127 -17.49 16.08 -0.80
C HIS A 127 -16.71 15.32 -1.87
N TYR A 128 -16.27 14.11 -1.55
CA TYR A 128 -15.31 13.36 -2.34
C TYR A 128 -15.75 11.93 -2.59
N VAL A 129 -15.25 11.37 -3.69
CA VAL A 129 -15.17 9.93 -3.91
C VAL A 129 -13.72 9.58 -4.26
N ALA A 130 -13.29 8.40 -3.83
CA ALA A 130 -11.96 7.91 -4.10
C ALA A 130 -11.99 6.54 -4.76
N SER A 131 -10.99 6.26 -5.60
CA SER A 131 -10.74 4.94 -6.18
C SER A 131 -9.28 4.59 -5.93
N PHE A 132 -9.03 3.40 -5.39
CA PHE A 132 -7.70 2.85 -5.12
C PHE A 132 -7.53 1.56 -5.90
N GLU A 133 -6.61 1.55 -6.84
CA GLU A 133 -6.23 0.39 -7.65
C GLU A 133 -4.88 -0.15 -7.17
N ASP A 134 -4.83 -1.48 -7.05
CA ASP A 134 -3.68 -2.28 -6.63
C ASP A 134 -3.50 -3.42 -7.65
N ASP A 135 -2.27 -3.73 -8.03
CA ASP A 135 -1.95 -4.70 -9.08
C ASP A 135 -2.28 -6.16 -8.72
N ILE A 136 -2.60 -6.43 -7.45
CA ILE A 136 -2.99 -7.75 -6.93
C ILE A 136 -4.45 -7.74 -6.50
N LEU A 137 -4.88 -6.77 -5.72
CA LEU A 137 -6.23 -6.73 -5.13
C LEU A 137 -7.26 -6.04 -6.00
N GLY A 138 -6.85 -5.41 -7.11
CA GLY A 138 -7.73 -4.70 -8.03
C GLY A 138 -8.19 -3.34 -7.48
N ALA A 139 -9.31 -2.85 -8.01
CA ALA A 139 -9.84 -1.54 -7.67
C ALA A 139 -10.85 -1.59 -6.51
N GLN A 140 -10.75 -0.65 -5.59
CA GLN A 140 -11.71 -0.37 -4.54
C GLN A 140 -12.19 1.07 -4.69
N VAL A 141 -13.50 1.29 -4.59
CA VAL A 141 -14.11 2.62 -4.74
C VAL A 141 -14.86 2.96 -3.48
N SER A 142 -14.64 4.17 -2.96
CA SER A 142 -15.28 4.65 -1.76
C SER A 142 -16.74 5.05 -2.01
N THR A 143 -17.55 5.00 -0.96
CA THR A 143 -18.75 5.84 -0.87
C THR A 143 -18.36 7.32 -0.77
N GLU A 144 -19.34 8.21 -0.89
CA GLU A 144 -19.12 9.65 -0.71
C GLU A 144 -18.67 9.96 0.72
N PHE A 145 -17.63 10.79 0.86
CA PHE A 145 -17.14 11.26 2.16
C PHE A 145 -16.92 12.76 2.19
N VAL A 146 -16.96 13.35 3.40
CA VAL A 146 -16.80 14.79 3.61
C VAL A 146 -15.52 15.08 4.36
N HIS A 147 -14.64 15.88 3.76
CA HIS A 147 -13.39 16.30 4.37
C HIS A 147 -13.22 17.81 4.24
N THR A 148 -13.47 18.54 5.34
CA THR A 148 -13.45 20.01 5.39
C THR A 148 -12.33 20.56 6.29
N PRO A 149 -11.05 20.37 5.94
CA PRO A 149 -9.95 20.86 6.77
C PRO A 149 -9.87 22.39 6.70
N ASP A 150 -9.29 23.04 7.71
CA ASP A 150 -9.00 24.48 7.63
C ASP A 150 -7.93 24.80 6.58
N THR A 151 -6.95 23.92 6.43
CA THR A 151 -5.87 24.00 5.43
C THR A 151 -5.76 22.68 4.68
N LEU A 152 -5.63 22.73 3.35
CA LEU A 152 -5.53 21.52 2.54
C LEU A 152 -4.11 20.94 2.63
N SER A 153 -3.99 19.73 3.15
CA SER A 153 -2.84 18.85 2.95
C SER A 153 -3.23 17.75 1.95
N PRO A 154 -2.64 17.71 0.74
CA PRO A 154 -2.92 16.66 -0.25
C PRO A 154 -2.68 15.24 0.28
N TRP A 155 -1.64 15.06 1.10
CA TRP A 155 -1.32 13.78 1.72
C TRP A 155 -2.31 13.39 2.82
N ASP A 156 -2.81 14.36 3.59
CA ASP A 156 -3.88 14.12 4.58
C ASP A 156 -5.19 13.69 3.88
N LEU A 157 -5.58 14.39 2.81
CA LEU A 157 -6.74 14.00 2.01
C LEU A 157 -6.58 12.58 1.43
N LEU A 158 -5.39 12.22 0.95
CA LEU A 158 -5.12 10.86 0.47
C LEU A 158 -5.28 9.80 1.56
N ALA A 159 -4.70 10.03 2.75
CA ALA A 159 -4.78 9.10 3.87
C ALA A 159 -6.21 8.94 4.40
N ARG A 160 -6.97 10.03 4.50
CA ARG A 160 -8.38 9.99 4.92
C ARG A 160 -9.29 9.33 3.90
N ALA A 161 -9.04 9.56 2.61
CA ALA A 161 -9.76 8.90 1.53
C ALA A 161 -9.55 7.38 1.57
N TYR A 162 -8.32 6.93 1.83
CA TYR A 162 -8.02 5.51 1.98
C TYR A 162 -8.71 4.90 3.19
N ALA A 163 -8.57 5.52 4.36
CA ALA A 163 -9.25 5.09 5.59
C ALA A 163 -10.78 4.96 5.38
N TRP A 164 -11.38 5.96 4.72
CA TRP A 164 -12.80 5.93 4.39
C TRP A 164 -13.15 4.80 3.41
N THR A 165 -12.32 4.58 2.38
CA THR A 165 -12.54 3.48 1.42
C THR A 165 -12.54 2.11 2.11
N CYS A 166 -11.69 1.93 3.12
CA CYS A 166 -11.59 0.65 3.82
C CYS A 166 -12.65 0.45 4.91
N GLN A 167 -13.06 1.51 5.61
CA GLN A 167 -13.82 1.39 6.86
C GLN A 167 -14.99 2.36 7.02
N GLU A 168 -15.25 3.22 6.02
CA GLU A 168 -16.23 4.31 6.10
C GLU A 168 -16.05 5.20 7.34
N SER A 169 -14.78 5.37 7.77
CA SER A 169 -14.39 6.22 8.88
C SER A 169 -13.01 6.82 8.63
N PHE A 170 -12.66 7.90 9.33
CA PHE A 170 -11.31 8.47 9.29
C PHE A 170 -10.37 7.81 10.31
N SER A 171 -10.46 6.48 10.41
CA SER A 171 -9.55 5.65 11.20
C SER A 171 -8.80 4.73 10.26
N MET A 172 -7.48 4.62 10.46
CA MET A 172 -6.68 3.65 9.70
C MET A 172 -7.16 2.23 10.02
N PRO A 173 -7.23 1.33 9.01
CA PRO A 173 -7.56 -0.05 9.28
C PRO A 173 -6.56 -0.69 10.25
N PRO A 174 -6.97 -1.73 11.00
CA PRO A 174 -6.05 -2.51 11.81
C PRO A 174 -4.85 -2.95 11.00
N ARG A 175 -3.69 -2.98 11.64
CA ARG A 175 -2.49 -3.53 11.03
C ARG A 175 -2.78 -4.95 10.56
N PRO A 176 -2.46 -5.30 9.30
CA PRO A 176 -2.68 -6.65 8.82
C PRO A 176 -1.82 -7.65 9.61
N GLU A 177 -2.27 -8.89 9.69
CA GLU A 177 -1.56 -9.95 10.42
C GLU A 177 -0.82 -10.86 9.44
N LEU A 178 0.39 -11.28 9.82
CA LEU A 178 1.13 -12.28 9.05
C LEU A 178 0.53 -13.67 9.26
N HIS A 179 0.08 -14.29 8.18
CA HIS A 179 -0.49 -15.63 8.20
C HIS A 179 0.63 -16.68 8.17
N THR A 180 1.13 -17.07 9.35
CA THR A 180 2.24 -18.04 9.47
C THR A 180 1.78 -19.49 9.71
N LYS A 181 0.53 -19.71 10.15
CA LYS A 181 0.01 -21.05 10.47
C LYS A 181 -0.77 -21.65 9.32
N LEU A 182 -0.11 -21.89 8.19
CA LEU A 182 -0.73 -22.39 6.95
C LEU A 182 -0.25 -23.79 6.56
N THR A 183 0.30 -24.56 7.50
CA THR A 183 1.01 -25.80 7.21
C THR A 183 0.15 -27.05 7.39
N ILE A 184 0.35 -28.00 6.48
CA ILE A 184 -0.02 -29.41 6.64
C ILE A 184 1.27 -30.24 6.71
N GLU A 185 1.25 -31.36 7.43
CA GLU A 185 2.38 -32.29 7.46
C GLU A 185 2.13 -33.48 6.54
N GLU A 186 3.05 -33.73 5.62
CA GLU A 186 3.02 -34.91 4.74
C GLU A 186 4.41 -35.53 4.67
N ALA A 187 4.51 -36.83 5.01
CA ALA A 187 5.79 -37.57 5.05
C ALA A 187 6.90 -36.86 5.86
N GLY A 188 6.52 -36.18 6.95
CA GLY A 188 7.45 -35.43 7.81
C GLY A 188 7.93 -34.10 7.23
N GLN A 189 7.31 -33.61 6.14
CA GLN A 189 7.60 -32.29 5.57
C GLN A 189 6.42 -31.34 5.78
N PRO A 190 6.68 -30.14 6.33
CA PRO A 190 5.66 -29.10 6.40
C PRO A 190 5.45 -28.47 5.02
N LEU A 191 4.22 -28.57 4.51
CA LEU A 191 3.78 -28.03 3.24
C LEU A 191 2.77 -26.91 3.47
N VAL A 192 2.80 -25.87 2.63
CA VAL A 192 1.82 -24.79 2.61
C VAL A 192 0.96 -24.95 1.35
N PRO A 193 -0.33 -25.33 1.48
CA PRO A 193 -1.26 -25.35 0.36
C PRO A 193 -1.49 -23.93 -0.16
N LEU A 194 -1.36 -23.73 -1.47
CA LEU A 194 -1.51 -22.39 -2.07
C LEU A 194 -2.91 -21.79 -1.85
N GLU A 195 -3.94 -22.63 -1.71
CA GLU A 195 -5.31 -22.19 -1.42
C GLU A 195 -5.48 -21.58 -0.01
N MET A 196 -4.63 -21.97 0.95
CA MET A 196 -4.63 -21.46 2.32
C MET A 196 -3.96 -20.08 2.42
N VAL A 197 -3.08 -19.75 1.46
CA VAL A 197 -2.45 -18.43 1.39
C VAL A 197 -3.50 -17.41 0.96
N LYS A 198 -3.72 -16.37 1.75
CA LYS A 198 -4.67 -15.29 1.40
C LYS A 198 -4.04 -14.31 0.40
N GLU A 199 -4.87 -13.60 -0.34
CA GLU A 199 -4.39 -12.44 -1.10
C GLU A 199 -3.98 -11.31 -0.14
N PRO A 200 -2.95 -10.51 -0.48
CA PRO A 200 -2.20 -10.54 -1.75
C PRO A 200 -1.02 -11.53 -1.79
N ALA A 201 -0.70 -12.21 -0.67
CA ALA A 201 0.44 -13.12 -0.60
C ALA A 201 0.38 -14.27 -1.61
N ARG A 202 -0.81 -14.78 -1.94
CA ARG A 202 -0.94 -15.89 -2.89
C ARG A 202 -0.51 -15.50 -4.30
N THR A 203 -0.99 -14.37 -4.81
CA THR A 203 -0.58 -13.86 -6.12
C THR A 203 0.92 -13.52 -6.12
N GLY A 204 1.40 -12.86 -5.06
CA GLY A 204 2.83 -12.56 -4.89
C GLY A 204 3.71 -13.81 -4.91
N LEU A 205 3.33 -14.85 -4.15
CA LEU A 205 4.02 -16.13 -4.09
C LEU A 205 4.02 -16.81 -5.46
N THR A 206 2.89 -16.82 -6.15
CA THR A 206 2.78 -17.43 -7.49
C THR A 206 3.72 -16.74 -8.49
N ARG A 207 3.76 -15.40 -8.50
CA ARG A 207 4.69 -14.63 -9.36
C ARG A 207 6.15 -14.90 -8.99
N TRP A 208 6.46 -14.97 -7.69
CA TRP A 208 7.81 -15.27 -7.20
C TRP A 208 8.27 -16.70 -7.53
N MET A 209 7.36 -17.67 -7.48
CA MET A 209 7.65 -19.04 -7.91
C MET A 209 8.03 -19.10 -9.38
N VAL A 210 7.30 -18.38 -10.24
CA VAL A 210 7.63 -18.28 -11.67
C VAL A 210 9.01 -17.65 -11.88
N SER A 211 9.32 -16.55 -11.19
CA SER A 211 10.61 -15.87 -11.36
C SER A 211 11.80 -16.63 -10.79
N THR A 212 11.58 -17.56 -9.86
CA THR A 212 12.62 -18.40 -9.24
C THR A 212 12.63 -19.83 -9.78
N GLU A 213 11.81 -20.13 -10.79
CA GLU A 213 11.60 -21.47 -11.35
C GLU A 213 11.20 -22.53 -10.30
N LEU A 214 10.60 -22.09 -9.18
CA LEU A 214 10.14 -22.97 -8.12
C LEU A 214 8.87 -23.70 -8.55
N LYS A 215 8.95 -25.02 -8.67
CA LYS A 215 7.82 -25.86 -9.07
C LYS A 215 6.95 -26.20 -7.85
N PRO A 216 5.62 -26.04 -7.94
CA PRO A 216 4.71 -26.50 -6.90
C PRO A 216 4.77 -28.02 -6.76
N ARG A 217 4.46 -28.51 -5.57
CA ARG A 217 4.34 -29.92 -5.23
C ARG A 217 2.88 -30.36 -5.25
N THR A 218 2.66 -31.61 -5.57
CA THR A 218 1.37 -32.28 -5.37
C THR A 218 1.34 -32.92 -3.99
N SER A 219 0.24 -32.77 -3.27
CA SER A 219 -0.01 -33.45 -1.99
C SER A 219 -1.06 -34.54 -2.17
N SER A 220 -0.99 -35.61 -1.37
CA SER A 220 -2.09 -36.59 -1.26
C SER A 220 -3.20 -36.14 -0.32
N LEU A 221 -2.91 -35.18 0.58
CA LEU A 221 -3.84 -34.69 1.60
C LEU A 221 -4.73 -33.56 1.08
N VAL A 222 -4.23 -32.76 0.14
CA VAL A 222 -4.95 -31.63 -0.46
C VAL A 222 -4.89 -31.68 -1.98
N LYS A 223 -5.95 -31.22 -2.63
CA LYS A 223 -6.02 -31.16 -4.10
C LYS A 223 -5.24 -29.98 -4.67
N SER A 224 -5.03 -28.94 -3.87
CA SER A 224 -4.35 -27.74 -4.31
C SER A 224 -2.82 -27.95 -4.39
N PRO A 225 -2.14 -27.25 -5.32
CA PRO A 225 -0.68 -27.27 -5.34
C PRO A 225 -0.13 -26.71 -4.03
N CYS A 226 0.99 -27.26 -3.59
CA CYS A 226 1.66 -26.91 -2.35
C CYS A 226 3.06 -26.38 -2.60
N VAL A 227 3.62 -25.66 -1.62
CA VAL A 227 5.06 -25.35 -1.53
C VAL A 227 5.61 -25.84 -0.20
N LEU A 228 6.92 -26.01 -0.09
CA LEU A 228 7.53 -26.23 1.23
C LEU A 228 7.33 -24.98 2.10
N GLU A 229 7.12 -25.17 3.40
CA GLU A 229 7.08 -24.05 4.35
C GLU A 229 8.35 -23.19 4.25
N SER A 230 9.53 -23.81 4.11
CA SER A 230 10.80 -23.09 3.95
C SER A 230 10.82 -22.17 2.72
N ASP A 231 10.17 -22.57 1.63
CA ASP A 231 10.09 -21.76 0.42
C ASP A 231 9.09 -20.61 0.60
N TYR A 232 7.99 -20.84 1.32
CA TYR A 232 7.05 -19.78 1.69
C TYR A 232 7.70 -18.73 2.61
N VAL A 233 8.47 -19.18 3.62
CA VAL A 233 9.25 -18.28 4.48
C VAL A 233 10.27 -17.50 3.64
N ARG A 234 10.97 -18.17 2.72
CA ARG A 234 11.92 -17.51 1.81
C ARG A 234 11.24 -16.46 0.92
N PHE A 235 10.04 -16.74 0.42
CA PHE A 235 9.21 -15.77 -0.30
C PHE A 235 8.97 -14.51 0.55
N LEU A 236 8.44 -14.69 1.77
CA LEU A 236 8.16 -13.58 2.68
C LEU A 236 9.42 -12.76 3.01
N GLN A 237 10.57 -13.41 3.08
CA GLN A 237 11.84 -12.77 3.42
C GLN A 237 12.57 -12.14 2.24
N ARG A 238 12.33 -12.56 0.99
CA ARG A 238 13.22 -12.21 -0.13
C ARG A 238 12.53 -11.79 -1.42
N ALA A 239 11.24 -12.06 -1.61
CA ALA A 239 10.54 -11.56 -2.81
C ALA A 239 10.61 -10.03 -2.81
N ILE A 240 10.80 -9.37 -3.96
CA ILE A 240 10.82 -7.91 -4.13
C ILE A 240 10.01 -7.58 -5.36
#